data_AF-A0A962RC22-F1
#
_entry.id   AF-A0A962RC22-F1
#
_cell.length_a   1.000
_cell.length_b   1.000
_cell.length_c   1.000
_cell.angle_alpha   90.00
_cell.angle_beta   90.00
_cell.angle_gamma   90.00
#
_symmetry.space_group_name_H-M   'P 1'
#
loop_
_entity.id
_entity.type
_entity.pdbx_description
1 polymer ?
#
loop_
_entity_poly.entity_id
_entity_poly.type
_entity_poly.pdbx_seq_one_letter_code
_entity_poly.pdbx_strand_id
1 'polypeptide(L)'
;SEHNAIFQCMPGDFAHGLASVGVRRILLTASGGPFRTTPLDALRSVTPAQAVAHPNWDMGRKISVDSATMMNKGLEVIEACWLFGADTSKVQVVLHPQSVVHSMVQYVDGSVLAQLGNPDMRTPIAHCLAWPERIESGVADLDVFAMAHLDFEPPDLGRFPCLRLAYEARQAGGLMSTALNAANEVAVEAFLDHGMDFLGIPAVIEAVLGETINAPAADLQAILDADAAARERALHHVRLRQGE
;
A
#
# COMPACT_ATOMS: atom_id res chain seq x y z
N SER A 1 -2.38 -9.18 0.35
CA SER A 1 -1.72 -10.50 0.51
C SER A 1 -0.65 -10.45 1.60
N GLU A 2 0.03 -9.32 1.67
CA GLU A 2 1.13 -8.92 2.53
C GLU A 2 0.81 -9.04 4.02
N HIS A 3 -0.35 -8.55 4.45
CA HIS A 3 -0.76 -8.62 5.87
C HIS A 3 -1.02 -10.06 6.29
N ASN A 4 -1.57 -10.89 5.42
CA ASN A 4 -1.72 -12.32 5.69
C ASN A 4 -0.34 -13.00 5.83
N ALA A 5 0.62 -12.64 4.96
CA ALA A 5 2.00 -13.11 5.05
C ALA A 5 2.68 -12.68 6.37
N ILE A 6 2.50 -11.42 6.78
CA ILE A 6 2.96 -10.91 8.08
C ILE A 6 2.34 -11.71 9.21
N PHE A 7 1.01 -11.88 9.21
CA PHE A 7 0.29 -12.61 10.24
C PHE A 7 0.77 -14.07 10.38
N GLN A 8 1.00 -14.76 9.26
CA GLN A 8 1.58 -16.12 9.25
C GLN A 8 3.00 -16.19 9.83
N CYS A 9 3.73 -15.07 9.80
CA CYS A 9 5.07 -14.95 10.34
C CYS A 9 5.10 -14.35 11.75
N MET A 10 3.97 -13.91 12.30
CA MET A 10 3.89 -13.32 13.64
C MET A 10 3.80 -14.43 14.71
N PRO A 11 4.34 -14.18 15.92
CA PRO A 11 4.13 -15.08 17.04
C PRO A 11 2.65 -14.99 17.50
N GLY A 12 2.09 -16.08 18.00
CA GLY A 12 0.65 -16.15 18.34
C GLY A 12 0.17 -15.16 19.40
N ASP A 13 1.09 -14.57 20.17
CA ASP A 13 0.83 -13.61 21.23
C ASP A 13 1.26 -12.17 20.88
N PHE A 14 1.42 -11.84 19.58
CA PHE A 14 1.83 -10.51 19.11
C PHE A 14 0.95 -9.35 19.60
N ALA A 15 -0.29 -9.64 20.03
CA ALA A 15 -1.21 -8.67 20.62
C ALA A 15 -0.68 -8.05 21.93
N HIS A 16 0.30 -8.67 22.60
CA HIS A 16 1.00 -8.06 23.74
C HIS A 16 1.96 -6.92 23.34
N GLY A 17 2.04 -6.60 22.05
CA GLY A 17 2.87 -5.54 21.48
C GLY A 17 4.14 -6.08 20.83
N LEU A 18 4.49 -5.57 19.65
CA LEU A 18 5.59 -6.10 18.84
C LEU A 18 6.93 -6.22 19.60
N ALA A 19 7.25 -5.24 20.45
CA ALA A 19 8.49 -5.25 21.22
C ALA A 19 8.53 -6.37 22.29
N SER A 20 7.39 -6.70 22.91
CA SER A 20 7.34 -7.73 23.96
C SER A 20 7.55 -9.14 23.41
N VAL A 21 7.15 -9.34 22.15
CA VAL A 21 7.33 -10.61 21.41
C VAL A 21 8.57 -10.63 20.52
N GLY A 22 9.49 -9.68 20.71
CA GLY A 22 10.78 -9.66 20.01
C GLY A 22 10.71 -9.27 18.54
N VAL A 23 9.59 -8.75 18.05
CA VAL A 23 9.47 -8.24 16.67
C VAL A 23 10.18 -6.89 16.58
N ARG A 24 11.23 -6.84 15.76
CA ARG A 24 12.01 -5.63 15.50
C ARG A 24 11.32 -4.73 14.49
N ARG A 25 10.80 -5.29 13.38
CA ARG A 25 10.25 -4.56 12.24
C ARG A 25 9.45 -5.48 11.31
N ILE A 26 8.43 -4.93 10.65
CA ILE A 26 7.71 -5.51 9.52
C ILE A 26 8.39 -5.07 8.22
N LEU A 27 8.68 -6.02 7.33
CA LEU A 27 9.18 -5.76 5.98
C LEU A 27 8.04 -6.00 4.99
N LEU A 28 7.42 -4.92 4.55
CA LEU A 28 6.24 -4.92 3.69
C LEU A 28 6.66 -4.90 2.22
N THR A 29 6.58 -6.04 1.54
CA THR A 29 7.07 -6.16 0.16
C THR A 29 6.13 -5.51 -0.84
N ALA A 30 6.64 -4.96 -1.94
CA ALA A 30 5.86 -4.37 -3.02
C ALA A 30 6.45 -4.73 -4.39
N SER A 31 5.62 -4.92 -5.42
CA SER A 31 6.11 -5.19 -6.80
C SER A 31 6.86 -4.00 -7.42
N GLY A 32 6.55 -2.78 -6.96
CA GLY A 32 7.00 -1.51 -7.54
C GLY A 32 6.14 -1.01 -8.70
N GLY A 33 5.09 -1.76 -9.08
CA GLY A 33 4.16 -1.40 -10.15
C GLY A 33 4.80 -1.35 -11.55
N PRO A 34 4.01 -1.02 -12.59
CA PRO A 34 4.49 -0.96 -13.97
C PRO A 34 5.55 0.11 -14.23
N PHE A 35 5.65 1.15 -13.38
CA PHE A 35 6.51 2.31 -13.61
C PHE A 35 7.78 2.35 -12.76
N ARG A 36 8.14 1.23 -12.12
CA ARG A 36 9.34 1.09 -11.28
C ARG A 36 10.61 1.62 -11.95
N THR A 37 10.82 1.24 -13.22
CA THR A 37 12.02 1.58 -14.00
C THR A 37 11.77 2.64 -15.07
N THR A 38 10.56 3.19 -15.15
CA THR A 38 10.21 4.20 -16.18
C THR A 38 10.92 5.52 -15.89
N PRO A 39 11.55 6.20 -16.86
CA PRO A 39 12.14 7.53 -16.64
C PRO A 39 11.13 8.55 -16.07
N LEU A 40 11.56 9.42 -15.15
CA LEU A 40 10.65 10.34 -14.45
C LEU A 40 9.94 11.33 -15.38
N ASP A 41 10.62 11.77 -16.44
CA ASP A 41 10.08 12.65 -17.47
C ASP A 41 8.97 11.97 -18.29
N ALA A 42 9.07 10.65 -18.52
CA ALA A 42 8.06 9.86 -19.22
C ALA A 42 6.77 9.65 -18.39
N LEU A 43 6.81 9.81 -17.07
CA LEU A 43 5.62 9.65 -16.20
C LEU A 43 4.52 10.68 -16.50
N ARG A 44 4.88 11.84 -17.06
CA ARG A 44 3.92 12.89 -17.45
C ARG A 44 2.96 12.45 -18.56
N SER A 45 3.38 11.50 -19.39
CA SER A 45 2.62 10.99 -20.54
C SER A 45 1.97 9.63 -20.31
N VAL A 46 2.02 9.11 -19.08
CA VAL A 46 1.41 7.82 -18.74
C VAL A 46 -0.10 7.90 -18.91
N THR A 47 -0.67 6.89 -19.57
CA THR A 47 -2.11 6.78 -19.80
C THR A 47 -2.78 5.82 -18.79
N PRO A 48 -4.09 5.93 -18.58
CA PRO A 48 -4.85 4.97 -17.77
C PRO A 48 -4.64 3.52 -18.21
N ALA A 49 -4.61 3.26 -19.52
CA ALA A 49 -4.39 1.92 -20.08
C ALA A 49 -3.02 1.34 -19.69
N GLN A 50 -1.97 2.17 -19.65
CA GLN A 50 -0.65 1.75 -19.19
C GLN A 50 -0.62 1.51 -17.68
N ALA A 51 -1.29 2.35 -16.89
CA ALA A 51 -1.30 2.24 -15.44
C ALA A 51 -2.08 1.01 -14.93
N VAL A 52 -3.14 0.58 -15.65
CA VAL A 52 -3.91 -0.62 -15.28
C VAL A 52 -3.25 -1.93 -15.72
N ALA A 53 -2.24 -1.89 -16.59
CA ALA A 53 -1.54 -3.07 -17.08
C ALA A 53 -0.48 -3.54 -16.05
N HIS A 54 -0.93 -4.17 -14.96
CA HIS A 54 -0.05 -4.62 -13.89
C HIS A 54 0.77 -5.86 -14.30
N PRO A 55 2.08 -5.95 -14.00
CA PRO A 55 2.95 -7.02 -14.49
C PRO A 55 2.66 -8.41 -13.89
N ASN A 56 2.16 -8.47 -12.64
CA ASN A 56 2.09 -9.71 -11.87
C ASN A 56 0.68 -10.15 -11.46
N TRP A 57 -0.32 -9.27 -11.57
CA TRP A 57 -1.64 -9.49 -10.97
C TRP A 57 -2.73 -8.97 -11.90
N ASP A 58 -3.81 -9.72 -12.05
CA ASP A 58 -5.05 -9.24 -12.67
C ASP A 58 -5.94 -8.65 -11.59
N MET A 59 -6.18 -7.33 -11.64
CA MET A 59 -6.83 -6.58 -10.57
C MET A 59 -7.73 -5.48 -11.13
N GLY A 60 -8.62 -4.94 -10.27
CA GLY A 60 -9.45 -3.80 -10.64
C GLY A 60 -8.65 -2.54 -11.03
N ARG A 61 -9.28 -1.63 -11.77
CA ARG A 61 -8.64 -0.40 -12.29
C ARG A 61 -8.03 0.46 -11.18
N LYS A 62 -8.77 0.70 -10.09
CA LYS A 62 -8.34 1.55 -8.96
C LYS A 62 -7.07 1.03 -8.30
N ILE A 63 -7.06 -0.24 -7.88
CA ILE A 63 -5.89 -0.86 -7.23
C ILE A 63 -4.69 -0.96 -8.19
N SER A 64 -4.92 -1.12 -9.49
CA SER A 64 -3.83 -1.12 -10.48
C SER A 64 -3.15 0.25 -10.60
N VAL A 65 -3.93 1.34 -10.62
CA VAL A 65 -3.38 2.72 -10.55
C VAL A 65 -2.68 2.97 -9.22
N ASP A 66 -3.27 2.56 -8.10
CA ASP A 66 -2.64 2.67 -6.79
C ASP A 66 -1.32 1.90 -6.71
N SER A 67 -1.21 0.73 -7.36
CA SER A 67 0.05 0.00 -7.46
C SER A 67 1.07 0.78 -8.30
N ALA A 68 0.64 1.38 -9.40
CA ALA A 68 1.48 2.19 -10.27
C ALA A 68 2.03 3.46 -9.60
N THR A 69 1.25 4.10 -8.71
CA THR A 69 1.70 5.25 -7.91
C THR A 69 2.41 4.87 -6.61
N MET A 70 2.42 3.56 -6.28
CA MET A 70 2.72 3.02 -4.94
C MET A 70 1.81 3.54 -3.82
N MET A 71 0.68 4.21 -4.13
CA MET A 71 -0.33 4.51 -3.11
C MET A 71 -0.91 3.24 -2.49
N ASN A 72 -1.04 2.14 -3.26
CA ASN A 72 -1.51 0.86 -2.72
C ASN A 72 -0.62 0.47 -1.52
N LYS A 73 0.71 0.51 -1.72
CA LYS A 73 1.66 0.19 -0.66
C LYS A 73 1.61 1.19 0.50
N GLY A 74 1.35 2.46 0.21
CA GLY A 74 1.11 3.49 1.24
C GLY A 74 -0.09 3.16 2.13
N LEU A 75 -1.22 2.79 1.53
CA LEU A 75 -2.41 2.36 2.27
C LEU A 75 -2.14 1.09 3.09
N GLU A 76 -1.38 0.15 2.52
CA GLU A 76 -1.00 -1.08 3.22
C GLU A 76 -0.03 -0.83 4.39
N VAL A 77 0.81 0.22 4.35
CA VAL A 77 1.61 0.68 5.52
C VAL A 77 0.68 1.13 6.65
N ILE A 78 -0.31 1.96 6.34
CA ILE A 78 -1.32 2.42 7.32
C ILE A 78 -2.04 1.20 7.91
N GLU A 79 -2.48 0.28 7.07
CA GLU A 79 -3.16 -0.94 7.46
C GLU A 79 -2.29 -1.84 8.36
N ALA A 80 -1.02 -2.05 8.01
CA ALA A 80 -0.10 -2.83 8.84
C ALA A 80 0.12 -2.18 10.22
N CYS A 81 0.19 -0.86 10.29
CA CYS A 81 0.26 -0.14 11.56
C CYS A 81 -0.98 -0.40 12.43
N TRP A 82 -2.17 -0.45 11.83
CA TRP A 82 -3.41 -0.74 12.56
C TRP A 82 -3.55 -2.21 12.96
N LEU A 83 -3.38 -3.14 12.03
CA LEU A 83 -3.58 -4.57 12.25
C LEU A 83 -2.59 -5.15 13.27
N PHE A 84 -1.34 -4.69 13.27
CA PHE A 84 -0.27 -5.25 14.09
C PHE A 84 0.17 -4.34 15.23
N GLY A 85 -0.53 -3.22 15.47
CA GLY A 85 -0.16 -2.25 16.51
C GLY A 85 1.25 -1.70 16.33
N ALA A 86 1.67 -1.47 15.07
CA ALA A 86 3.01 -1.03 14.73
C ALA A 86 3.08 0.49 14.55
N ASP A 87 4.12 1.13 15.08
CA ASP A 87 4.49 2.48 14.66
C ASP A 87 4.98 2.48 13.20
N THR A 88 4.84 3.60 12.49
CA THR A 88 5.34 3.73 11.11
C THR A 88 6.83 3.41 10.99
N SER A 89 7.64 3.77 11.99
CA SER A 89 9.10 3.46 12.03
C SER A 89 9.41 1.96 12.09
N LYS A 90 8.42 1.13 12.41
CA LYS A 90 8.47 -0.33 12.46
C LYS A 90 7.94 -1.01 11.20
N VAL A 91 7.49 -0.26 10.20
CA VAL A 91 7.05 -0.79 8.90
C VAL A 91 7.96 -0.25 7.81
N GLN A 92 8.74 -1.12 7.18
CA GLN A 92 9.64 -0.77 6.09
C GLN A 92 9.16 -1.39 4.79
N VAL A 93 8.91 -0.56 3.78
CA VAL A 93 8.62 -1.05 2.43
C VAL A 93 9.89 -1.56 1.76
N VAL A 94 9.78 -2.73 1.11
CA VAL A 94 10.84 -3.37 0.34
C VAL A 94 10.31 -3.67 -1.05
N LEU A 95 10.97 -3.21 -2.10
CA LEU A 95 10.59 -3.59 -3.46
C LEU A 95 11.07 -5.03 -3.71
N HIS A 96 10.14 -5.89 -4.13
CA HIS A 96 10.35 -7.27 -4.51
C HIS A 96 9.60 -7.55 -5.82
N PRO A 97 10.25 -7.30 -6.98
CA PRO A 97 9.63 -7.41 -8.31
C PRO A 97 8.94 -8.72 -8.60
N GLN A 98 9.50 -9.83 -8.12
CA GLN A 98 9.00 -11.18 -8.38
C GLN A 98 7.69 -11.49 -7.63
N SER A 99 7.37 -10.72 -6.57
CA SER A 99 6.14 -10.89 -5.77
C SER A 99 5.94 -12.29 -5.18
N VAL A 100 7.02 -13.04 -4.97
CA VAL A 100 7.03 -14.39 -4.39
C VAL A 100 7.06 -14.32 -2.86
N VAL A 101 7.98 -13.52 -2.32
CA VAL A 101 7.97 -13.17 -0.90
C VAL A 101 6.85 -12.15 -0.71
N HIS A 102 5.76 -12.56 -0.06
CA HIS A 102 4.59 -11.71 0.09
C HIS A 102 4.71 -10.71 1.24
N SER A 103 5.52 -10.98 2.26
CA SER A 103 6.07 -10.02 3.26
C SER A 103 6.90 -10.79 4.30
N MET A 104 7.55 -10.07 5.21
CA MET A 104 8.43 -10.65 6.22
C MET A 104 8.31 -9.95 7.58
N VAL A 105 8.69 -10.67 8.64
CA VAL A 105 8.81 -10.17 10.01
C VAL A 105 10.25 -10.36 10.48
N GLN A 106 10.90 -9.26 10.84
CA GLN A 106 12.26 -9.25 11.38
C GLN A 106 12.21 -9.25 12.92
N TYR A 107 13.04 -10.08 13.53
CA TYR A 107 13.15 -10.25 14.97
C TYR A 107 14.42 -9.62 15.55
N VAL A 108 14.43 -9.44 16.87
CA VAL A 108 15.53 -8.77 17.59
C VAL A 108 16.84 -9.54 17.58
N ASP A 109 16.77 -10.86 17.43
CA ASP A 109 17.88 -11.82 17.35
C ASP A 109 18.57 -11.83 15.97
N GLY A 110 18.02 -11.10 14.99
CA GLY A 110 18.52 -11.04 13.61
C GLY A 110 17.79 -11.97 12.64
N SER A 111 16.87 -12.82 13.13
CA SER A 111 16.06 -13.70 12.30
C SER A 111 15.05 -12.91 11.46
N VAL A 112 14.75 -13.41 10.27
CA VAL A 112 13.66 -12.91 9.42
C VAL A 112 12.82 -14.11 9.02
N LEU A 113 11.52 -14.05 9.34
CA LEU A 113 10.54 -15.02 8.88
C LEU A 113 9.78 -14.42 7.70
N ALA A 114 9.57 -15.22 6.67
CA ALA A 114 8.94 -14.80 5.43
C ALA A 114 7.90 -15.84 4.99
N GLN A 115 6.77 -15.37 4.48
CA GLN A 115 5.82 -16.24 3.80
C GLN A 115 6.00 -16.07 2.29
N LEU A 116 6.18 -17.20 1.62
CA LEU A 116 6.40 -17.30 0.18
C LEU A 116 5.25 -18.06 -0.48
N GLY A 117 4.89 -17.66 -1.69
CA GLY A 117 3.87 -18.34 -2.47
C GLY A 117 3.83 -17.85 -3.91
N ASN A 118 3.13 -18.59 -4.76
CA ASN A 118 2.71 -18.07 -6.06
C ASN A 118 1.80 -16.84 -5.83
N PRO A 119 1.88 -15.77 -6.66
CA PRO A 119 1.05 -14.59 -6.53
C PRO A 119 -0.42 -14.91 -6.84
N ASP A 120 -1.10 -15.49 -5.85
CA ASP A 120 -2.46 -16.00 -5.98
C ASP A 120 -3.23 -15.78 -4.67
N MET A 121 -4.34 -15.04 -4.75
CA MET A 121 -5.15 -14.67 -3.59
C MET A 121 -5.87 -15.85 -2.93
N ARG A 122 -6.01 -17.00 -3.62
CA ARG A 122 -6.64 -18.19 -3.03
C ARG A 122 -5.88 -18.70 -1.81
N THR A 123 -4.56 -18.56 -1.77
CA THR A 123 -3.72 -18.95 -0.63
C THR A 123 -4.01 -18.12 0.64
N PRO A 124 -3.91 -16.78 0.64
CA PRO A 124 -4.24 -15.99 1.82
C PRO A 124 -5.73 -16.09 2.21
N ILE A 125 -6.64 -16.24 1.24
CA ILE A 125 -8.08 -16.46 1.53
C ILE A 125 -8.29 -17.78 2.28
N ALA A 126 -7.72 -18.89 1.77
CA ALA A 126 -7.82 -20.21 2.41
C ALA A 126 -7.23 -20.19 3.83
N HIS A 127 -6.10 -19.50 4.03
CA HIS A 127 -5.54 -19.31 5.36
C HIS A 127 -6.50 -18.58 6.31
N CYS A 128 -7.10 -17.47 5.89
CA CYS A 128 -8.04 -16.72 6.73
C CYS A 128 -9.28 -17.53 7.10
N LEU A 129 -9.77 -18.40 6.20
CA LEU A 129 -10.96 -19.22 6.45
C LEU A 129 -10.70 -20.41 7.39
N ALA A 130 -9.45 -20.90 7.44
CA ALA A 130 -9.11 -22.12 8.17
C ALA A 130 -8.26 -21.89 9.41
N TRP A 131 -7.78 -20.67 9.66
CA TRP A 131 -6.88 -20.41 10.78
C TRP A 131 -7.51 -20.83 12.13
N PRO A 132 -6.76 -21.53 13.01
CA PRO A 132 -5.32 -21.80 12.97
C PRO A 132 -4.87 -23.01 12.13
N GLU A 133 -5.81 -23.81 11.59
CA GLU A 133 -5.53 -24.92 10.70
C GLU A 133 -5.23 -24.47 9.25
N ARG A 134 -5.03 -25.45 8.36
CA ARG A 134 -4.84 -25.23 6.92
C ARG A 134 -5.82 -26.09 6.13
N ILE A 135 -6.26 -25.56 4.99
CA ILE A 135 -7.10 -26.26 4.00
C ILE A 135 -6.47 -26.13 2.61
N GLU A 136 -6.85 -27.01 1.68
CA GLU A 136 -6.45 -26.91 0.29
C GLU A 136 -7.04 -25.64 -0.36
N SER A 137 -6.21 -24.86 -1.04
CA SER A 137 -6.61 -23.64 -1.76
C SER A 137 -6.80 -23.86 -3.27
N GLY A 138 -6.29 -24.98 -3.79
CA GLY A 138 -6.20 -25.26 -5.23
C GLY A 138 -5.12 -24.44 -5.98
N VAL A 139 -4.22 -23.80 -5.25
CA VAL A 139 -3.02 -23.14 -5.80
C VAL A 139 -1.92 -24.19 -5.99
N ALA A 140 -1.19 -24.11 -7.10
CA ALA A 140 -0.05 -25.00 -7.34
C ALA A 140 1.08 -24.76 -6.34
N ASP A 141 1.87 -25.80 -6.07
CA ASP A 141 3.05 -25.70 -5.23
C ASP A 141 4.06 -24.69 -5.79
N LEU A 142 4.78 -24.03 -4.89
CA LEU A 142 5.84 -23.10 -5.25
C LEU A 142 7.10 -23.89 -5.64
N ASP A 143 7.53 -23.78 -6.90
CA ASP A 143 8.80 -24.36 -7.35
C ASP A 143 9.97 -23.39 -7.08
N VAL A 144 10.66 -23.62 -5.96
CA VAL A 144 11.83 -22.82 -5.55
C VAL A 144 13.03 -22.97 -6.47
N PHE A 145 13.12 -24.05 -7.26
CA PHE A 145 14.21 -24.25 -8.20
C PHE A 145 13.95 -23.53 -9.53
N ALA A 146 12.68 -23.37 -9.91
CA ALA A 146 12.29 -22.55 -11.06
C ALA A 146 12.50 -21.05 -10.80
N MET A 147 12.42 -20.61 -9.53
CA MET A 147 12.68 -19.24 -9.11
C MET A 147 14.19 -18.99 -9.02
N ALA A 148 14.80 -18.67 -10.17
CA ALA A 148 16.26 -18.51 -10.28
C ALA A 148 16.86 -17.43 -9.36
N HIS A 149 16.11 -16.36 -9.04
CA HIS A 149 16.57 -15.25 -8.19
C HIS A 149 15.40 -14.54 -7.49
N LEU A 150 15.70 -13.93 -6.35
CA LEU A 150 14.79 -13.05 -5.60
C LEU A 150 15.53 -11.72 -5.35
N ASP A 151 15.00 -10.63 -5.89
CA ASP A 151 15.61 -9.31 -5.74
C ASP A 151 14.89 -8.50 -4.66
N PHE A 152 15.67 -7.69 -3.95
CA PHE A 152 15.17 -6.77 -2.93
C PHE A 152 15.88 -5.42 -3.06
N GLU A 153 15.11 -4.34 -3.16
CA GLU A 153 15.65 -2.99 -3.27
C GLU A 153 14.81 -2.01 -2.42
N PRO A 154 15.41 -0.89 -1.93
CA PRO A 154 14.64 0.15 -1.24
C PRO A 154 13.77 0.93 -2.25
N PRO A 155 12.56 1.38 -1.87
CA PRO A 155 11.78 2.28 -2.70
C PRO A 155 12.39 3.68 -2.74
N ASP A 156 12.29 4.35 -3.90
CA ASP A 156 12.63 5.77 -4.05
C ASP A 156 11.41 6.65 -3.76
N LEU A 157 11.41 7.32 -2.61
CA LEU A 157 10.32 8.20 -2.18
C LEU A 157 10.19 9.49 -3.02
N GLY A 158 11.24 9.88 -3.74
CA GLY A 158 11.18 10.99 -4.70
C GLY A 158 10.43 10.58 -5.98
N ARG A 159 10.64 9.33 -6.43
CA ARG A 159 9.89 8.70 -7.53
C ARG A 159 8.45 8.38 -7.15
N PHE A 160 8.20 7.97 -5.90
CA PHE A 160 6.89 7.55 -5.41
C PHE A 160 6.37 8.45 -4.28
N PRO A 161 5.95 9.70 -4.58
CA PRO A 161 5.47 10.61 -3.54
C PRO A 161 4.28 10.09 -2.77
N CYS A 162 3.38 9.31 -3.39
CA CYS A 162 2.22 8.73 -2.71
C CYS A 162 2.62 7.84 -1.53
N LEU A 163 3.73 7.08 -1.64
CA LEU A 163 4.23 6.28 -0.53
C LEU A 163 4.69 7.18 0.64
N ARG A 164 5.43 8.24 0.34
CA ARG A 164 5.84 9.24 1.33
C ARG A 164 4.63 9.88 2.03
N LEU A 165 3.64 10.34 1.26
CA LEU A 165 2.42 10.97 1.78
C LEU A 165 1.66 10.03 2.72
N ALA A 166 1.62 8.73 2.44
CA ALA A 166 0.99 7.76 3.33
C ALA A 166 1.74 7.58 4.66
N TYR A 167 3.08 7.54 4.64
CA TYR A 167 3.89 7.55 5.86
C TYR A 167 3.64 8.81 6.70
N GLU A 168 3.64 9.98 6.07
CA GLU A 168 3.38 11.27 6.71
C GLU A 168 1.97 11.33 7.31
N ALA A 169 0.95 10.90 6.55
CA ALA A 169 -0.44 10.86 7.01
C ALA A 169 -0.62 9.91 8.20
N ARG A 170 0.01 8.73 8.18
CA ARG A 170 -0.06 7.79 9.32
C ARG A 170 0.64 8.33 10.55
N GLN A 171 1.78 9.00 10.37
CA GLN A 171 2.55 9.60 11.44
C GLN A 171 1.82 10.79 12.08
N ALA A 172 1.13 11.60 11.28
CA ALA A 172 0.28 12.68 11.76
C ALA A 172 -0.92 12.17 12.58
N GLY A 173 -1.41 10.97 12.28
CA GLY A 173 -2.54 10.34 12.98
C GLY A 173 -3.84 11.13 12.80
N GLY A 174 -4.81 10.89 13.68
CA GLY A 174 -6.10 11.58 13.62
C GLY A 174 -6.85 11.29 12.32
N LEU A 175 -7.31 12.33 11.65
CA LEU A 175 -8.12 12.26 10.42
C LEU A 175 -7.28 12.27 9.13
N MET A 176 -5.95 12.32 9.24
CA MET A 176 -5.07 12.44 8.06
C MET A 176 -5.11 11.21 7.14
N SER A 177 -5.21 9.99 7.69
CA SER A 177 -5.36 8.79 6.86
C SER A 177 -6.71 8.74 6.13
N THR A 178 -7.77 9.29 6.73
CA THR A 178 -9.08 9.45 6.08
C THR A 178 -8.99 10.42 4.91
N ALA A 179 -8.40 11.60 5.14
CA ALA A 179 -8.22 12.61 4.09
C ALA A 179 -7.34 12.09 2.93
N LEU A 180 -6.27 11.36 3.25
CA LEU A 180 -5.42 10.69 2.27
C LEU A 180 -6.23 9.74 1.37
N ASN A 181 -7.01 8.83 1.96
CA ASN A 181 -7.79 7.86 1.19
C ASN A 181 -8.83 8.55 0.31
N ALA A 182 -9.58 9.48 0.88
CA ALA A 182 -10.63 10.23 0.18
C ALA A 182 -10.07 11.03 -1.01
N ALA A 183 -8.95 11.74 -0.81
CA ALA A 183 -8.28 12.47 -1.87
C ALA A 183 -7.74 11.54 -2.96
N ASN A 184 -7.17 10.39 -2.56
CA ASN A 184 -6.67 9.40 -3.51
C ASN A 184 -7.78 8.83 -4.39
N GLU A 185 -8.94 8.48 -3.82
CA GLU A 185 -10.06 7.96 -4.61
C GLU A 185 -10.49 8.95 -5.70
N VAL A 186 -10.70 10.22 -5.34
CA VAL A 186 -11.07 11.28 -6.29
C VAL A 186 -9.98 11.50 -7.34
N ALA A 187 -8.71 11.54 -6.92
CA ALA A 187 -7.60 11.78 -7.83
C ALA A 187 -7.40 10.62 -8.82
N VAL A 188 -7.54 9.37 -8.36
CA VAL A 188 -7.44 8.19 -9.23
C VAL A 188 -8.60 8.14 -10.22
N GLU A 189 -9.83 8.45 -9.78
CA GLU A 189 -10.99 8.55 -10.67
C GLU A 189 -10.78 9.65 -11.73
N ALA A 190 -10.27 10.81 -11.33
CA ALA A 190 -9.96 11.91 -12.25
C ALA A 190 -8.90 11.54 -13.31
N PHE A 191 -7.87 10.78 -12.92
CA PHE A 191 -6.88 10.24 -13.85
C PHE A 191 -7.50 9.20 -14.80
N LEU A 192 -8.29 8.28 -14.26
CA LEU A 192 -8.88 7.16 -15.01
C LEU A 192 -9.88 7.62 -16.06
N ASP A 193 -10.78 8.53 -15.70
CA ASP A 193 -12.01 8.79 -16.46
C ASP A 193 -12.21 10.27 -16.84
N HIS A 194 -11.41 11.20 -16.30
CA HIS A 194 -11.59 12.64 -16.52
C HIS A 194 -10.36 13.35 -17.12
N GLY A 195 -9.33 12.61 -17.53
CA GLY A 195 -8.20 13.18 -18.28
C GLY A 195 -7.20 13.99 -17.46
N MET A 196 -7.19 13.83 -16.12
CA MET A 196 -6.09 14.35 -15.29
C MET A 196 -4.80 13.57 -15.58
N ASP A 197 -3.64 14.25 -15.52
CA ASP A 197 -2.35 13.60 -15.72
C ASP A 197 -1.94 12.72 -14.53
N PHE A 198 -1.09 11.72 -14.77
CA PHE A 198 -0.65 10.75 -13.74
C PHE A 198 0.06 11.42 -12.55
N LEU A 199 0.86 12.47 -12.79
CA LEU A 199 1.54 13.21 -11.72
C LEU A 199 0.59 14.18 -10.99
N GLY A 200 -0.62 14.38 -11.50
CA GLY A 200 -1.71 15.06 -10.83
C GLY A 200 -2.16 14.32 -9.57
N ILE A 201 -2.10 12.98 -9.55
CA ILE A 201 -2.53 12.16 -8.40
C ILE A 201 -1.80 12.56 -7.11
N PRO A 202 -0.46 12.42 -7.01
CA PRO A 202 0.24 12.81 -5.78
C PRO A 202 0.09 14.29 -5.45
N ALA A 203 -0.01 15.17 -6.46
CA ALA A 203 -0.11 16.61 -6.23
C ALA A 203 -1.47 17.03 -5.63
N VAL A 204 -2.58 16.43 -6.08
CA VAL A 204 -3.91 16.66 -5.49
C VAL A 204 -3.94 16.16 -4.05
N ILE A 205 -3.40 14.95 -3.81
CA ILE A 205 -3.37 14.37 -2.46
C ILE A 205 -2.55 15.24 -1.51
N GLU A 206 -1.36 15.69 -1.93
CA GLU A 206 -0.49 16.57 -1.13
C GLU A 206 -1.18 17.90 -0.79
N ALA A 207 -1.87 18.52 -1.74
CA ALA A 207 -2.62 19.75 -1.50
C ALA A 207 -3.77 19.54 -0.48
N VAL A 208 -4.55 18.47 -0.65
CA VAL A 208 -5.66 18.15 0.28
C VAL A 208 -5.14 17.88 1.69
N LEU A 209 -4.03 17.16 1.84
CA LEU A 209 -3.40 16.92 3.14
C LEU A 209 -2.90 18.22 3.77
N GLY A 210 -2.28 19.11 2.99
CA GLY A 210 -1.81 20.42 3.47
C GLY A 210 -2.92 21.35 3.95
N GLU A 211 -4.12 21.21 3.39
CA GLU A 211 -5.32 21.98 3.76
C GLU A 211 -6.19 21.31 4.83
N THR A 212 -5.90 20.04 5.16
CA THR A 212 -6.72 19.29 6.11
C THR A 212 -6.43 19.73 7.54
N ILE A 213 -7.46 20.20 8.23
CA ILE A 213 -7.40 20.47 9.67
C ILE A 213 -7.41 19.12 10.40
N ASN A 214 -6.25 18.70 10.93
CA ASN A 214 -6.16 17.44 11.65
C ASN A 214 -6.85 17.53 13.03
N ALA A 215 -7.66 16.53 13.34
CA ALA A 215 -8.27 16.34 14.64
C ALA A 215 -8.30 14.85 14.98
N PRO A 216 -8.55 14.46 16.24
CA PRO A 216 -8.77 13.06 16.58
C PRO A 216 -9.96 12.47 15.80
N ALA A 217 -9.81 11.25 15.30
CA ALA A 217 -10.91 10.46 14.74
C ALA A 217 -11.78 9.90 15.89
N ALA A 218 -12.52 10.80 16.55
CA ALA A 218 -13.21 10.51 17.80
C ALA A 218 -14.42 9.58 17.65
N ASP A 219 -15.12 9.68 16.52
CA ASP A 219 -16.29 8.87 16.19
C ASP A 219 -16.44 8.71 14.67
N LEU A 220 -17.45 7.93 14.27
CA LEU A 220 -17.76 7.69 12.87
C LEU A 220 -18.15 8.98 12.13
N GLN A 221 -18.87 9.90 12.78
CA GLN A 221 -19.31 11.13 12.12
C GLN A 221 -18.12 12.02 11.75
N ALA A 222 -17.16 12.18 12.66
CA ALA A 222 -15.93 12.92 12.40
C ALA A 222 -15.14 12.33 11.22
N ILE A 223 -15.14 11.01 11.06
CA ILE A 223 -14.50 10.32 9.92
C ILE A 223 -15.27 10.61 8.62
N LEU A 224 -16.59 10.51 8.63
CA LEU A 224 -17.43 10.77 7.45
C LEU A 224 -17.34 12.24 7.01
N ASP A 225 -17.33 13.18 7.95
CA ASP A 225 -17.19 14.62 7.67
C ASP A 225 -15.81 14.94 7.07
N ALA A 226 -14.76 14.29 7.59
CA ALA A 226 -13.40 14.45 7.06
C ALA A 226 -13.24 13.87 5.65
N ASP A 227 -13.84 12.69 5.39
CA ASP A 227 -13.88 12.09 4.04
C ASP A 227 -14.59 13.04 3.06
N ALA A 228 -15.80 13.49 3.39
CA ALA A 228 -16.56 14.41 2.53
C ALA A 228 -15.78 15.70 2.23
N ALA A 229 -15.22 16.34 3.26
CA ALA A 229 -14.46 17.57 3.10
C ALA A 229 -13.18 17.38 2.27
N ALA A 230 -12.51 16.23 2.41
CA ALA A 230 -11.34 15.89 1.62
C ALA A 230 -11.70 15.64 0.15
N ARG A 231 -12.83 14.99 -0.14
CA ARG A 231 -13.33 14.82 -1.52
C ARG A 231 -13.67 16.15 -2.17
N GLU A 232 -14.33 17.05 -1.46
CA GLU A 232 -14.65 18.40 -1.97
C GLU A 232 -13.38 19.18 -2.33
N ARG A 233 -12.36 19.17 -1.45
CA ARG A 233 -11.06 19.79 -1.72
C ARG A 233 -10.35 19.12 -2.91
N ALA A 234 -10.36 17.79 -2.98
CA ALA A 234 -9.75 17.06 -4.09
C ALA A 234 -10.40 17.45 -5.43
N LEU A 235 -11.73 17.51 -5.50
CA LEU A 235 -12.46 17.95 -6.70
C LEU A 235 -12.16 19.41 -7.08
N HIS A 236 -11.93 20.28 -6.10
CA HIS A 236 -11.48 21.64 -6.38
C HIS A 236 -10.08 21.66 -7.02
N HIS A 237 -9.12 20.93 -6.46
CA HIS A 237 -7.75 20.84 -7.01
C HIS A 237 -7.70 20.15 -8.38
N VAL A 238 -8.55 19.16 -8.62
CA VAL A 238 -8.70 18.53 -9.95
C VAL A 238 -9.13 19.56 -11.00
N ARG A 239 -10.19 20.34 -10.73
CA ARG A 239 -10.68 21.39 -11.64
C ARG A 239 -9.64 22.45 -11.95
N LEU A 240 -8.94 22.96 -10.93
CA LEU A 240 -7.85 23.92 -11.10
C LEU A 240 -6.75 23.41 -12.04
N ARG A 241 -6.43 22.11 -12.00
CA ARG A 241 -5.43 21.49 -12.89
C ARG A 241 -5.93 21.32 -14.31
N GLN A 242 -7.23 21.13 -14.49
CA GLN A 242 -7.87 20.99 -15.79
C GLN A 242 -8.19 22.34 -16.45
N GLY A 243 -8.07 23.44 -15.70
CA GLY A 243 -8.34 24.80 -16.17
C GLY A 243 -9.81 25.21 -16.08
N GLU A 244 -10.57 24.54 -15.21
CA GLU A 244 -11.97 24.84 -14.88
C GLU A 244 -12.09 25.61 -13.56
#